data_AF-A0A9D7C751-F1
#
_entry.id   AF-A0A9D7C751-F1
#
_cell.length_a   1.000
_cell.length_b   1.000
_cell.length_c   1.000
_cell.angle_alpha   90.00
_cell.angle_beta   90.00
_cell.angle_gamma   90.00
#
_symmetry.space_group_name_H-M   'P 1'
#
loop_
_entity.id
_entity.type
_entity.pdbx_description
1 polymer ?
#
loop_
_entity_poly.entity_id
_entity_poly.type
_entity_poly.pdbx_seq_one_letter_code
_entity_poly.pdbx_strand_id
1 'polypeptide(L)'
;MAKQKSYSDTELIAALMRPLSMDDAVTFIYSNHYRFLAKAVTGNSGNEMDAEDVFQETLITFIQMVQQQKFRGESSIRTLLYSLMRNIWLGELRKRNSSRTRDTGYYEDSEQVEKGVTEFLQVKEATQEVFAFFDTLGEACKKLLIQFYYQEMPMKMILEESGFENEQVLRNKKYKCMKKLTEMLDKAPIIKERLKTALRNG
;
A
#
# COMPACT_ATOMS: atom_id res chain seq x y z
N MET A 1 7.94 27.39 1.23
CA MET A 1 7.46 25.99 1.21
C MET A 1 7.31 25.54 2.64
N ALA A 2 6.09 25.35 3.13
CA ALA A 2 5.85 24.93 4.52
C ALA A 2 6.42 23.52 4.71
N LYS A 3 7.16 23.29 5.81
CA LYS A 3 7.60 21.94 6.21
C LYS A 3 6.36 21.07 6.34
N GLN A 4 6.28 19.99 5.57
CA GLN A 4 5.21 19.03 5.70
C GLN A 4 5.32 18.37 7.08
N LYS A 5 4.29 18.54 7.91
CA LYS A 5 4.26 17.99 9.27
C LYS A 5 4.23 16.47 9.16
N SER A 6 5.21 15.81 9.76
CA SER A 6 5.20 14.35 9.90
C SER A 6 4.23 13.97 11.02
N TYR A 7 3.41 12.95 10.80
CA TYR A 7 2.50 12.40 11.80
C TYR A 7 2.88 10.95 12.11
N SER A 8 2.96 10.60 13.38
CA SER A 8 2.78 9.22 13.82
C SER A 8 1.31 8.80 13.68
N ASP A 9 1.02 7.49 13.67
CA ASP A 9 -0.34 6.97 13.55
C ASP A 9 -1.28 7.57 14.62
N THR A 10 -0.83 7.65 15.88
CA THR A 10 -1.60 8.22 16.98
C THR A 10 -1.89 9.71 16.79
N GLU A 11 -0.90 10.49 16.35
CA GLU A 11 -1.07 11.92 16.08
C GLU A 11 -2.02 12.18 14.91
N LEU A 12 -1.94 11.34 13.86
CA LEU A 12 -2.81 11.46 12.70
C LEU A 12 -4.27 11.21 13.09
N ILE A 13 -4.54 10.18 13.88
CA ILE A 13 -5.88 9.86 14.41
C ILE A 13 -6.40 11.02 15.26
N ALA A 14 -5.58 11.55 16.16
CA ALA A 14 -5.95 12.69 16.99
C ALA A 14 -6.27 13.94 16.15
N ALA A 15 -5.50 14.17 15.07
CA ALA A 15 -5.71 15.29 14.17
C ALA A 15 -7.01 15.16 13.35
N LEU A 16 -7.37 13.94 12.92
CA LEU A 16 -8.63 13.65 12.23
C LEU A 16 -9.89 13.80 13.10
N MET A 17 -9.75 13.77 14.42
CA MET A 17 -10.87 13.99 15.35
C MET A 17 -11.15 15.48 15.60
N ARG A 18 -10.28 16.40 15.15
CA ARG A 18 -10.39 17.84 15.45
C ARG A 18 -10.57 18.64 14.16
N PRO A 19 -11.63 19.45 14.03
CA PRO A 19 -11.88 20.23 12.81
C PRO A 19 -10.70 21.11 12.38
N LEU A 20 -10.03 21.76 13.35
CA LEU A 20 -8.92 22.69 13.08
C LEU A 20 -7.65 22.04 12.52
N SER A 21 -7.49 20.72 12.65
CA SER A 21 -6.31 19.99 12.16
C SER A 21 -6.66 18.95 11.09
N MET A 22 -7.92 18.88 10.69
CA MET A 22 -8.42 17.87 9.75
C MET A 22 -7.82 18.07 8.36
N ASP A 23 -7.77 19.31 7.86
CA ASP A 23 -7.26 19.61 6.53
C ASP A 23 -5.78 19.24 6.38
N ASP A 24 -4.97 19.52 7.42
CA ASP A 24 -3.55 19.15 7.46
C ASP A 24 -3.37 17.62 7.48
N ALA A 25 -4.20 16.91 8.24
CA ALA A 25 -4.18 15.45 8.32
C ALA A 25 -4.59 14.79 7.00
N VAL A 26 -5.64 15.32 6.35
CA VAL A 26 -6.08 14.87 5.02
C VAL A 26 -4.99 15.12 3.98
N THR A 27 -4.38 16.30 3.98
CA THR A 27 -3.28 16.64 3.07
C THR A 27 -2.08 15.72 3.27
N PHE A 28 -1.78 15.37 4.51
CA PHE A 28 -0.75 14.38 4.83
C PHE A 28 -1.09 13.00 4.28
N ILE A 29 -2.31 12.50 4.49
CA ILE A 29 -2.75 11.19 3.96
C ILE A 29 -2.65 11.17 2.43
N TYR A 30 -3.14 12.22 1.76
CA TYR A 30 -3.05 12.33 0.30
C TYR A 30 -1.60 12.23 -0.17
N SER A 31 -0.72 13.03 0.41
CA SER A 31 0.69 13.11 -0.01
C SER A 31 1.46 11.81 0.22
N ASN A 32 1.12 11.05 1.26
CA ASN A 32 1.86 9.85 1.66
C ASN A 32 1.25 8.53 1.18
N HIS A 33 -0.03 8.52 0.81
CA HIS A 33 -0.76 7.27 0.55
C HIS A 33 -1.49 7.23 -0.80
N TYR A 34 -1.80 8.36 -1.43
CA TYR A 34 -2.53 8.38 -2.70
C TYR A 34 -1.85 7.53 -3.78
N ARG A 35 -0.56 7.79 -4.05
CA ARG A 35 0.18 7.14 -5.14
C ARG A 35 0.16 5.61 -5.05
N PHE A 36 0.38 5.07 -3.86
CA PHE A 36 0.39 3.62 -3.63
C PHE A 36 -1.01 3.01 -3.83
N LEU A 37 -2.06 3.68 -3.34
CA LEU A 37 -3.44 3.18 -3.50
C LEU A 37 -3.91 3.30 -4.95
N ALA A 38 -3.60 4.41 -5.61
CA ALA A 38 -3.91 4.63 -7.02
C ALA A 38 -3.24 3.58 -7.92
N LYS A 39 -1.98 3.22 -7.63
CA LYS A 39 -1.28 2.14 -8.34
C LYS A 39 -1.98 0.78 -8.18
N ALA A 40 -2.50 0.48 -6.99
CA ALA A 40 -3.22 -0.76 -6.75
C ALA A 40 -4.57 -0.82 -7.50
N VAL A 41 -5.26 0.31 -7.66
CA VAL A 41 -6.50 0.40 -8.46
C VAL A 41 -6.19 0.27 -9.95
N THR A 42 -5.27 1.08 -10.45
CA THR A 42 -4.87 1.09 -11.87
C THR A 42 -4.24 -0.24 -12.32
N GLY A 43 -3.50 -0.90 -11.43
CA GLY A 43 -2.97 -2.25 -11.65
C GLY A 43 -4.03 -3.35 -11.67
N ASN A 44 -5.26 -3.06 -11.23
CA ASN A 44 -6.36 -4.02 -11.17
C ASN A 44 -7.57 -3.55 -11.99
N SER A 45 -7.38 -3.37 -13.31
CA SER A 45 -8.46 -3.01 -14.25
C SER A 45 -9.10 -1.64 -14.03
N GLY A 46 -8.46 -0.76 -13.25
CA GLY A 46 -8.88 0.62 -13.04
C GLY A 46 -8.14 1.60 -13.93
N ASN A 47 -8.67 2.82 -14.04
CA ASN A 47 -7.98 3.97 -14.64
C ASN A 47 -7.69 5.05 -13.57
N GLU A 48 -7.10 6.18 -13.96
CA GLU A 48 -6.75 7.25 -13.02
C GLU A 48 -7.98 7.89 -12.36
N MET A 49 -9.08 8.08 -13.09
CA MET A 49 -10.33 8.59 -12.51
C MET A 49 -10.90 7.61 -11.48
N ASP A 50 -10.87 6.31 -11.80
CA ASP A 50 -11.27 5.26 -10.84
C ASP A 50 -10.42 5.32 -9.56
N ALA A 51 -9.11 5.54 -9.72
CA ALA A 51 -8.19 5.66 -8.60
C ALA A 51 -8.49 6.89 -7.73
N GLU A 52 -8.78 8.04 -8.34
CA GLU A 52 -9.21 9.25 -7.64
C GLU A 52 -10.51 9.00 -6.85
N ASP A 53 -11.53 8.48 -7.52
CA ASP A 53 -12.86 8.23 -6.92
C ASP A 53 -12.76 7.25 -5.74
N VAL A 54 -12.11 6.11 -5.95
CA VAL A 54 -11.92 5.10 -4.90
C VAL A 54 -11.10 5.64 -3.74
N PHE A 55 -10.08 6.46 -4.02
CA PHE A 55 -9.27 7.06 -2.96
C PHE A 55 -10.12 8.02 -2.10
N GLN A 56 -10.95 8.85 -2.71
CA GLN A 56 -11.83 9.76 -1.96
C GLN A 56 -12.81 8.97 -1.07
N GLU A 57 -13.44 7.92 -1.60
CA GLU A 57 -14.34 7.07 -0.82
C GLU A 57 -13.61 6.35 0.32
N THR A 58 -12.38 5.90 0.07
CA THR A 58 -11.50 5.29 1.08
C THR A 58 -11.21 6.27 2.21
N LEU A 59 -10.84 7.51 1.87
CA LEU A 59 -10.52 8.54 2.82
C LEU A 59 -11.73 8.91 3.68
N ILE A 60 -12.90 9.11 3.07
CA ILE A 60 -14.15 9.41 3.79
C ILE A 60 -14.48 8.27 4.76
N THR A 61 -14.42 7.01 4.29
CA THR A 61 -14.69 5.83 5.11
C THR A 61 -13.72 5.75 6.30
N PHE A 62 -12.44 6.01 6.07
CA PHE A 62 -11.43 6.02 7.11
C PHE A 62 -11.68 7.12 8.16
N ILE A 63 -11.97 8.35 7.73
CA ILE A 63 -12.28 9.47 8.64
C ILE A 63 -13.50 9.13 9.50
N GLN A 64 -14.56 8.59 8.91
CA GLN A 64 -15.75 8.17 9.64
C GLN A 64 -15.43 7.07 10.66
N MET A 65 -14.63 6.08 10.29
CA MET A 65 -14.19 5.04 11.23
C MET A 65 -13.40 5.60 12.41
N VAL A 66 -12.52 6.58 12.16
CA VAL A 66 -11.74 7.26 13.21
C VAL A 66 -12.66 8.06 14.13
N GLN A 67 -13.57 8.86 13.58
CA GLN A 67 -14.52 9.67 14.36
C GLN A 67 -15.47 8.81 15.20
N GLN A 68 -15.85 7.63 14.70
CA GLN A 68 -16.65 6.65 15.41
C GLN A 68 -15.85 5.80 16.41
N GLN A 69 -14.55 6.09 16.59
CA GLN A 69 -13.64 5.34 17.47
C GLN A 69 -13.58 3.84 17.17
N LYS A 70 -13.79 3.45 15.90
CA LYS A 70 -13.74 2.05 15.45
C LYS A 70 -12.33 1.58 15.14
N PHE A 71 -11.38 2.50 15.00
CA PHE A 71 -9.97 2.17 14.79
C PHE A 71 -9.28 1.80 16.11
N ARG A 72 -8.87 0.53 16.25
CA ARG A 72 -8.26 0.00 17.49
C ARG A 72 -6.73 -0.02 17.49
N GLY A 73 -6.08 0.44 16.42
CA GLY A 73 -4.61 0.43 16.32
C GLY A 73 -3.98 -0.95 16.13
N GLU A 74 -4.77 -1.99 15.87
CA GLU A 74 -4.29 -3.36 15.66
C GLU A 74 -3.55 -3.56 14.32
N SER A 75 -3.64 -2.57 13.41
CA SER A 75 -2.94 -2.55 12.13
C SER A 75 -2.46 -1.13 11.83
N SER A 76 -1.38 -0.99 11.05
CA SER A 76 -0.91 0.34 10.62
C SER A 76 -1.99 1.05 9.80
N ILE A 77 -2.05 2.39 9.87
CA ILE A 77 -3.00 3.19 9.08
C ILE A 77 -2.89 2.84 7.58
N ARG A 78 -1.66 2.64 7.11
CA ARG A 78 -1.39 2.28 5.71
C ARG A 78 -2.01 0.94 5.31
N THR A 79 -1.94 -0.08 6.19
CA THR A 79 -2.57 -1.38 5.97
C THR A 79 -4.09 -1.28 5.93
N LEU A 80 -4.67 -0.47 6.82
CA LEU A 80 -6.11 -0.25 6.86
C LEU A 80 -6.60 0.47 5.61
N LEU A 81 -5.94 1.56 5.19
CA LEU A 81 -6.30 2.31 3.99
C LEU A 81 -6.28 1.41 2.75
N TYR A 82 -5.27 0.54 2.62
CA TYR A 82 -5.24 -0.46 1.54
C TYR A 82 -6.43 -1.41 1.60
N SER A 83 -6.77 -1.91 2.78
CA SER A 83 -7.89 -2.86 2.97
C SER A 83 -9.23 -2.22 2.62
N LEU A 84 -9.46 -0.97 3.02
CA LEU A 84 -10.65 -0.20 2.67
C LEU A 84 -10.74 0.04 1.16
N MET A 85 -9.67 0.56 0.56
CA MET A 85 -9.57 0.79 -0.89
C MET A 85 -9.86 -0.50 -1.67
N ARG A 86 -9.22 -1.62 -1.30
CA ARG A 86 -9.42 -2.90 -1.98
C ARG A 86 -10.87 -3.35 -1.94
N ASN A 87 -11.53 -3.21 -0.79
CA ASN A 87 -12.94 -3.60 -0.64
C ASN A 87 -13.86 -2.73 -1.50
N ILE A 88 -13.63 -1.41 -1.51
CA ILE A 88 -14.38 -0.46 -2.35
C ILE A 88 -14.19 -0.83 -3.83
N TRP A 89 -12.95 -1.00 -4.27
CA TRP A 89 -12.64 -1.29 -5.68
C TRP A 89 -13.19 -2.65 -6.15
N LEU A 90 -13.08 -3.70 -5.34
CA LEU A 90 -13.70 -4.99 -5.66
C LEU A 90 -15.24 -4.91 -5.68
N GLY A 91 -15.83 -4.03 -4.86
CA GLY A 91 -17.25 -3.69 -4.94
C GLY A 91 -17.59 -3.08 -6.30
N GLU A 92 -16.79 -2.12 -6.75
CA GLU A 92 -16.97 -1.44 -8.03
C GLU A 92 -16.80 -2.39 -9.24
N LEU A 93 -15.77 -3.23 -9.25
CA LEU A 93 -15.59 -4.25 -10.27
C LEU A 93 -16.78 -5.23 -10.36
N ARG A 94 -17.34 -5.63 -9.21
CA ARG A 94 -18.56 -6.46 -9.17
C ARG A 94 -19.76 -5.74 -9.78
N LYS A 95 -19.94 -4.44 -9.49
CA LYS A 95 -21.01 -3.63 -10.10
C LYS A 95 -20.82 -3.54 -11.62
N ARG A 96 -19.60 -3.27 -12.10
CA ARG A 96 -19.28 -3.21 -13.53
C ARG A 96 -19.57 -4.53 -14.23
N ASN A 97 -19.16 -5.64 -13.62
CA ASN A 97 -19.45 -6.97 -14.15
C ASN A 97 -20.96 -7.26 -14.15
N SER A 98 -21.67 -7.00 -13.05
CA SER A 98 -23.14 -7.16 -12.99
C SER A 98 -23.88 -6.29 -14.01
N SER A 99 -23.43 -5.06 -14.25
CA SER A 99 -24.01 -4.18 -15.27
C SER A 99 -23.77 -4.72 -16.68
N ARG A 100 -22.58 -5.26 -16.96
CA ARG A 100 -22.29 -5.96 -18.23
C ARG A 100 -23.13 -7.23 -18.39
N THR A 101 -23.34 -7.97 -17.30
CA THR A 101 -24.14 -9.19 -17.26
C THR A 101 -25.64 -8.92 -17.40
N ARG A 102 -26.14 -7.80 -16.88
CA ARG A 102 -27.53 -7.35 -17.09
C ARG A 102 -27.81 -6.96 -18.54
N ASP A 103 -26.80 -6.48 -19.27
CA ASP A 103 -26.88 -6.28 -20.72
C ASP A 103 -26.84 -7.60 -21.52
N THR A 104 -26.37 -8.71 -20.92
CA THR A 104 -26.24 -10.02 -21.59
C THR A 104 -27.09 -11.14 -20.98
N GLY A 105 -28.01 -10.84 -20.06
CA GLY A 105 -29.06 -11.78 -19.60
C GLY A 105 -28.60 -13.08 -18.92
N TYR A 106 -27.51 -13.11 -18.15
CA TYR A 106 -27.04 -14.34 -17.49
C TYR A 106 -26.83 -14.16 -15.98
N TYR A 107 -27.78 -14.59 -15.14
CA TYR A 107 -27.57 -14.61 -13.68
C TYR A 107 -26.74 -15.84 -13.28
N GLU A 108 -25.58 -15.62 -12.68
CA GLU A 108 -24.88 -16.64 -11.89
C GLU A 108 -24.37 -15.99 -10.60
N ASP A 109 -25.14 -16.14 -9.52
CA ASP A 109 -24.82 -15.66 -8.18
C ASP A 109 -24.79 -16.87 -7.24
N SER A 110 -23.60 -17.20 -6.71
CA SER A 110 -23.40 -17.88 -5.40
C SER A 110 -21.96 -18.33 -5.11
N GLU A 111 -21.01 -18.34 -6.05
CA GLU A 111 -19.65 -18.90 -5.79
C GLU A 111 -18.58 -17.91 -5.30
N GLN A 112 -18.83 -16.60 -5.25
CA GLN A 112 -17.73 -15.62 -5.08
C GLN A 112 -17.40 -15.23 -3.63
N VAL A 113 -18.25 -15.59 -2.66
CA VAL A 113 -18.00 -15.25 -1.24
C VAL A 113 -16.85 -16.08 -0.65
N GLU A 114 -16.68 -17.33 -1.10
CA GLU A 114 -15.65 -18.25 -0.59
C GLU A 114 -14.27 -18.00 -1.23
N LYS A 115 -14.23 -17.49 -2.47
CA LYS A 115 -13.00 -17.12 -3.18
C LYS A 115 -12.29 -15.92 -2.53
N GLY A 116 -13.04 -14.94 -2.01
CA GLY A 116 -12.45 -13.73 -1.40
C GLY A 116 -11.67 -13.96 -0.09
N VAL A 117 -12.08 -14.93 0.73
CA VAL A 117 -11.39 -15.30 1.98
C VAL A 117 -10.16 -16.15 1.68
N THR A 118 -10.28 -17.09 0.76
CA THR A 118 -9.19 -17.96 0.31
C THR A 118 -8.09 -17.17 -0.39
N GLU A 119 -8.46 -16.21 -1.25
CA GLU A 119 -7.52 -15.32 -1.92
C GLU A 119 -6.84 -14.35 -0.93
N PHE A 120 -7.55 -13.85 0.08
CA PHE A 120 -6.95 -13.03 1.15
C PHE A 120 -5.92 -13.81 1.97
N LEU A 121 -6.23 -15.07 2.32
CA LEU A 121 -5.30 -15.95 3.05
C LEU A 121 -4.07 -16.28 2.18
N GLN A 122 -4.27 -16.61 0.90
CA GLN A 122 -3.18 -16.89 -0.03
C GLN A 122 -2.31 -15.66 -0.31
N VAL A 123 -2.89 -14.47 -0.44
CA VAL A 123 -2.13 -13.22 -0.58
C VAL A 123 -1.38 -12.92 0.72
N LYS A 124 -1.98 -13.14 1.89
CA LYS A 124 -1.32 -12.94 3.19
C LYS A 124 -0.15 -13.89 3.38
N GLU A 125 -0.30 -15.17 3.04
CA GLU A 125 0.76 -16.19 3.10
C GLU A 125 1.88 -15.89 2.09
N ALA A 126 1.54 -15.58 0.84
CA ALA A 126 2.51 -15.18 -0.19
C ALA A 126 3.26 -13.90 0.20
N THR A 127 2.56 -12.95 0.83
CA THR A 127 3.16 -11.72 1.35
C THR A 127 4.08 -11.99 2.53
N GLN A 128 3.71 -12.91 3.45
CA GLN A 128 4.55 -13.32 4.57
C GLN A 128 5.83 -14.00 4.12
N GLU A 129 5.77 -14.90 3.14
CA GLU A 129 6.97 -15.53 2.58
C GLU A 129 7.89 -14.52 1.87
N VAL A 130 7.32 -13.57 1.12
CA VAL A 130 8.09 -12.49 0.51
C VAL A 130 8.72 -11.60 1.58
N PHE A 131 8.00 -11.23 2.64
CA PHE A 131 8.58 -10.44 3.73
C PHE A 131 9.68 -11.19 4.49
N ALA A 132 9.49 -12.48 4.79
CA ALA A 132 10.50 -13.33 5.41
C ALA A 132 11.75 -13.46 4.52
N PHE A 133 11.58 -13.52 3.19
CA PHE A 133 12.70 -13.48 2.27
C PHE A 133 13.43 -12.13 2.30
N PHE A 134 12.71 -11.01 2.37
CA PHE A 134 13.32 -9.69 2.53
C PHE A 134 14.08 -9.54 3.86
N ASP A 135 13.68 -10.23 4.94
CA ASP A 135 14.42 -10.22 6.21
C ASP A 135 15.83 -10.80 6.07
N THR A 136 16.02 -11.76 5.15
CA THR A 136 17.34 -12.34 4.87
C THR A 136 18.32 -11.39 4.15
N LEU A 137 17.85 -10.23 3.65
CA LEU A 137 18.73 -9.17 3.12
C LEU A 137 19.56 -8.51 4.21
N GLY A 138 19.11 -8.57 5.46
CA GLY A 138 19.60 -7.79 6.59
C GLY A 138 18.86 -6.47 6.74
N GLU A 139 18.65 -6.07 8.00
CA GLU A 139 17.78 -4.96 8.40
C GLU A 139 18.12 -3.64 7.69
N ALA A 140 19.41 -3.30 7.57
CA ALA A 140 19.84 -2.09 6.89
C ALA A 140 19.48 -2.06 5.39
N CYS A 141 19.60 -3.20 4.68
CA CYS A 141 19.22 -3.28 3.27
C CYS A 141 17.71 -3.29 3.09
N LYS A 142 16.98 -4.03 3.95
CA LYS A 142 15.52 -4.03 3.96
C LYS A 142 14.97 -2.62 4.17
N LYS A 143 15.41 -1.93 5.23
CA LYS A 143 14.99 -0.57 5.55
C LYS A 143 15.25 0.41 4.41
N LEU A 144 16.47 0.39 3.85
CA LEU A 144 16.85 1.25 2.74
C LEU A 144 16.01 1.02 1.48
N LEU A 145 15.79 -0.23 1.09
CA LEU A 145 15.01 -0.54 -0.10
C LEU A 145 13.52 -0.20 0.09
N ILE A 146 12.97 -0.41 1.30
CA ILE A 146 11.60 0.02 1.64
C ILE A 146 11.49 1.55 1.57
N GLN A 147 12.37 2.28 2.25
CA GLN A 147 12.33 3.75 2.23
C GLN A 147 12.43 4.30 0.80
N PHE A 148 13.31 3.73 -0.04
CA PHE A 148 13.54 4.24 -1.38
C PHE A 148 12.49 3.81 -2.41
N TYR A 149 12.15 2.52 -2.48
CA TYR A 149 11.28 2.00 -3.56
C TYR A 149 9.81 1.91 -3.15
N TYR A 150 9.53 1.82 -1.86
CA TYR A 150 8.16 1.62 -1.37
C TYR A 150 7.55 2.87 -0.76
N GLN A 151 8.34 3.63 0.01
CA GLN A 151 7.94 4.93 0.55
C GLN A 151 8.35 6.08 -0.37
N GLU A 152 9.11 5.80 -1.43
CA GLU A 152 9.60 6.77 -2.43
C GLU A 152 10.27 8.00 -1.80
N MET A 153 10.91 7.79 -0.65
CA MET A 153 11.52 8.85 0.13
C MET A 153 12.71 9.44 -0.64
N PRO A 154 12.82 10.79 -0.71
CA PRO A 154 13.97 11.43 -1.34
C PRO A 154 15.27 10.99 -0.68
N MET A 155 16.33 10.80 -1.49
CA MET A 155 17.61 10.28 -1.00
C MET A 155 18.22 11.13 0.13
N LYS A 156 17.94 12.44 0.14
CA LYS A 156 18.32 13.36 1.21
C LYS A 156 17.65 13.05 2.55
N MET A 157 16.33 12.79 2.54
CA MET A 157 15.58 12.42 3.75
C MET A 157 16.05 11.06 4.29
N ILE A 158 16.30 10.09 3.38
CA ILE A 158 16.83 8.79 3.79
C ILE A 158 18.19 8.97 4.47
N LEU A 159 19.09 9.80 3.91
CA LEU A 159 20.41 10.07 4.48
C LEU A 159 20.32 10.61 5.91
N GLU A 160 19.42 11.56 6.16
CA GLU A 160 19.18 12.16 7.48
C GLU A 160 18.76 11.12 8.53
N GLU A 161 18.00 10.09 8.14
CA GLU A 161 17.47 9.06 9.05
C GLU A 161 18.36 7.79 9.19
N SER A 162 19.36 7.62 8.34
CA SER A 162 20.07 6.34 8.16
C SER A 162 21.50 6.32 8.69
N GLY A 163 22.03 7.47 9.11
CA GLY A 163 23.36 7.58 9.70
C GLY A 163 24.52 7.33 8.73
N PHE A 164 24.26 7.30 7.42
CA PHE A 164 25.33 7.23 6.42
C PHE A 164 26.06 8.56 6.29
N GLU A 165 27.34 8.50 5.99
CA GLU A 165 28.23 9.67 5.95
C GLU A 165 27.87 10.68 4.86
N ASN A 166 27.43 10.20 3.70
CA ASN A 166 27.05 11.05 2.58
C ASN A 166 26.15 10.33 1.56
N GLU A 167 25.59 11.11 0.64
CA GLU A 167 24.66 10.61 -0.39
C GLU A 167 25.31 9.59 -1.33
N GLN A 168 26.61 9.71 -1.62
CA GLN A 168 27.33 8.77 -2.48
C GLN A 168 27.45 7.39 -1.81
N VAL A 169 27.77 7.36 -0.52
CA VAL A 169 27.82 6.11 0.28
C VAL A 169 26.44 5.46 0.32
N LEU A 170 25.38 6.25 0.52
CA LEU A 170 23.99 5.77 0.51
C LEU A 170 23.59 5.19 -0.86
N ARG A 171 23.91 5.85 -1.97
CA ARG A 171 23.68 5.36 -3.34
C ARG A 171 24.40 4.03 -3.59
N ASN A 172 25.67 3.96 -3.21
CA ASN A 172 26.47 2.74 -3.32
C ASN A 172 25.89 1.60 -2.47
N LYS A 173 25.43 1.90 -1.25
CA LYS A 173 24.78 0.92 -0.38
C LYS A 173 23.47 0.41 -1.00
N LYS A 174 22.63 1.31 -1.53
CA LYS A 174 21.38 0.95 -2.23
C LYS A 174 21.66 0.02 -3.40
N TYR A 175 22.64 0.36 -4.24
CA TYR A 175 23.05 -0.47 -5.37
C TYR A 175 23.48 -1.88 -4.92
N LYS A 176 24.32 -1.98 -3.88
CA LYS A 176 24.75 -3.27 -3.33
C LYS A 176 23.58 -4.09 -2.76
N CYS A 177 22.66 -3.45 -2.03
CA CYS A 177 21.47 -4.11 -1.51
C CYS A 177 20.55 -4.62 -2.63
N MET A 178 20.37 -3.81 -3.70
CA MET A 178 19.57 -4.21 -4.86
C MET A 178 20.22 -5.36 -5.62
N LYS A 179 21.54 -5.32 -5.82
CA LYS A 179 22.29 -6.41 -6.46
C LYS A 179 22.16 -7.71 -5.66
N LYS A 180 22.33 -7.64 -4.34
CA LYS A 180 22.14 -8.79 -3.43
C LYS A 180 20.71 -9.34 -3.54
N LEU A 181 19.69 -8.49 -3.55
CA LEU A 181 18.30 -8.90 -3.71
C LEU A 181 18.09 -9.66 -5.03
N THR A 182 18.59 -9.12 -6.15
CA THR A 182 18.49 -9.78 -7.46
C THR A 182 19.17 -11.15 -7.46
N GLU A 183 20.40 -11.25 -6.94
CA GLU A 183 21.13 -12.52 -6.85
C GLU A 183 20.42 -13.57 -5.99
N MET A 184 19.75 -13.13 -4.91
CA MET A 184 18.96 -14.02 -4.06
C MET A 184 17.68 -14.48 -4.76
N LEU A 185 17.00 -13.58 -5.49
CA LEU A 185 15.80 -13.90 -6.25
C LEU A 185 16.10 -14.87 -7.41
N ASP A 186 17.26 -14.76 -8.03
CA ASP A 186 17.70 -15.70 -9.07
C ASP A 186 17.88 -17.12 -8.54
N LYS A 187 18.26 -17.25 -7.26
CA LYS A 187 18.37 -18.55 -6.55
C LYS A 187 17.03 -19.04 -5.98
N ALA A 188 16.01 -18.19 -5.94
CA ALA A 188 14.69 -18.47 -5.40
C ALA A 188 13.60 -18.20 -6.46
N PRO A 189 13.53 -18.99 -7.56
CA PRO A 189 12.66 -18.71 -8.70
C PRO A 189 11.17 -18.66 -8.32
N ILE A 190 10.73 -19.47 -7.36
CA ILE A 190 9.36 -19.45 -6.84
C ILE A 190 9.04 -18.11 -6.17
N ILE A 191 9.95 -17.61 -5.33
CA ILE A 191 9.79 -16.31 -4.65
C ILE A 191 9.87 -15.18 -5.66
N LYS A 192 10.74 -15.28 -6.67
CA LYS A 192 10.84 -14.31 -7.77
C LYS A 192 9.53 -14.20 -8.56
N GLU A 193 8.90 -15.32 -8.90
CA GLU A 193 7.60 -15.31 -9.58
C GLU A 193 6.48 -14.81 -8.66
N ARG A 194 6.44 -15.23 -7.39
CA ARG A 194 5.49 -14.70 -6.41
C ARG A 194 5.64 -13.19 -6.21
N LEU A 195 6.87 -12.67 -6.13
CA LEU A 195 7.17 -11.24 -6.03
C LEU A 195 6.72 -10.50 -7.29
N LYS A 196 6.98 -11.03 -8.49
CA LYS A 196 6.51 -10.42 -9.74
C LYS A 196 4.99 -10.34 -9.80
N THR A 197 4.29 -11.39 -9.37
CA THR A 197 2.83 -11.41 -9.31
C THR A 197 2.30 -10.42 -8.28
N ALA A 198 2.92 -10.35 -7.09
CA ALA A 198 2.58 -9.37 -6.06
C ALA A 198 2.85 -7.91 -6.50
N LEU A 199 3.87 -7.67 -7.33
CA LEU A 199 4.21 -6.34 -7.85
C LEU A 199 3.47 -5.96 -9.14
N ARG A 200 2.98 -6.94 -9.92
CA ARG A 200 2.06 -6.71 -11.06
C ARG A 200 0.64 -6.44 -10.58
N ASN A 201 0.26 -7.04 -9.45
CA ASN A 201 -1.04 -6.87 -8.82
C ASN A 201 -1.01 -5.84 -7.66
N GLY A 202 0.00 -4.95 -7.64
CA GLY A 202 0.26 -4.01 -6.54
C GLY A 202 0.75 -2.64 -7.00
#